data_AF-A0A377XM78-F1
#
_entry.id   AF-A0A377XM78-F1
#
_cell.length_a   1.000
_cell.length_b   1.000
_cell.length_c   1.000
_cell.angle_alpha   90.00
_cell.angle_beta   90.00
_cell.angle_gamma   90.00
#
_symmetry.space_group_name_H-M   'P 1'
#
loop_
_entity.id
_entity.type
_entity.pdbx_description
1 polymer ?
#
loop_
_entity_poly.entity_id
_entity_poly.type
_entity_poly.pdbx_seq_one_letter_code
_entity_poly.pdbx_strand_id
1 'polypeptide(L)' 'MLYNGNLVVGDSEGYMHWVNPEDGHFVAQQKVDSSGFLTDPVVADGRLLIQAKDGTLYAITR' A
#
# COMPACT_ATOMS: atom_id res chain seq x y z
N MET A 1 5.60 2.98 4.27
CA MET A 1 4.88 3.65 5.39
C MET A 1 4.53 2.62 6.47
N LEU A 2 4.46 2.99 7.76
CA LEU A 2 3.92 2.08 8.78
C LEU A 2 2.39 2.24 8.91
N TYR A 3 1.65 1.14 8.81
CA TYR A 3 0.20 1.10 8.97
C TYR A 3 -0.23 -0.24 9.62
N ASN A 4 -1.00 -0.17 10.70
CA ASN A 4 -1.43 -1.34 11.50
C ASN A 4 -0.28 -2.33 11.81
N GLY A 5 0.88 -1.80 12.22
CA GLY A 5 2.06 -2.58 12.59
C GLY A 5 2.90 -3.12 11.44
N ASN A 6 2.53 -2.85 10.18
CA ASN A 6 3.24 -3.36 9.01
C ASN A 6 3.84 -2.22 8.20
N LEU A 7 4.99 -2.47 7.59
CA LEU A 7 5.52 -1.62 6.52
C LEU A 7 4.74 -1.89 5.24
N VAL A 8 4.04 -0.88 4.74
CA VAL A 8 3.26 -0.93 3.50
C VAL A 8 3.97 -0.14 2.42
N VAL A 9 4.15 -0.78 1.26
CA VAL A 9 4.73 -0.19 0.05
C VAL A 9 3.91 -0.59 -1.19
N GLY A 10 3.68 0.37 -2.08
CA GLY A 10 3.15 0.12 -3.42
C GLY A 10 4.28 0.05 -4.44
N ASP A 11 4.12 -0.73 -5.50
CA ASP A 11 5.09 -0.79 -6.60
C ASP A 11 4.54 -0.26 -7.94
N SER A 12 5.44 -0.14 -8.92
CA SER A 12 5.13 0.35 -10.25
C SER A 12 4.23 -0.57 -11.07
N GLU A 13 4.07 -1.82 -10.65
CA GLU A 13 3.15 -2.78 -11.25
C GLU A 13 1.77 -2.71 -10.58
N GLY A 14 1.65 -2.08 -9.41
CA GLY A 14 0.40 -1.86 -8.69
C GLY A 14 0.04 -2.96 -7.70
N TYR A 15 1.06 -3.69 -7.26
CA TYR A 15 0.95 -4.47 -6.04
C TYR A 15 1.16 -3.57 -4.82
N MET A 16 0.47 -3.93 -3.75
CA MET A 16 0.73 -3.45 -2.41
C MET A 16 1.30 -4.60 -1.59
N HIS A 17 2.46 -4.35 -1.00
CA HIS A 17 3.20 -5.29 -0.18
C HIS A 17 3.12 -4.87 1.28
N TRP A 18 2.85 -5.84 2.14
CA TRP A 18 2.80 -5.68 3.58
C TRP A 18 3.95 -6.47 4.16
N VAL A 19 4.85 -5.79 4.86
CA VAL A 19 6.11 -6.36 5.35
C VAL A 19 6.14 -6.21 6.86
N ASN A 20 6.52 -7.27 7.57
CA ASN A 20 6.79 -7.17 8.99
C ASN A 20 8.08 -6.32 9.19
N PRO A 21 8.01 -5.18 9.90
CA PRO A 21 9.16 -4.31 10.07
C PRO A 21 10.26 -4.89 10.97
N GLU A 22 9.99 -5.95 11.74
CA GLU A 22 10.95 -6.56 12.67
C GLU A 22 11.94 -7.51 11.96
N ASP A 23 11.48 -8.25 10.96
CA ASP A 23 12.26 -9.31 10.30
C ASP A 23 12.24 -9.25 8.76
N GLY A 24 11.42 -8.37 8.16
CA GLY A 24 11.38 -8.10 6.73
C GLY A 24 10.60 -9.11 5.89
N HIS A 25 9.89 -10.08 6.47
CA HIS A 25 9.09 -11.02 5.67
C HIS A 25 7.77 -10.40 5.19
N PHE A 26 7.25 -10.89 4.07
CA PHE A 26 5.94 -10.49 3.57
C PHE A 26 4.82 -11.10 4.41
N VAL A 27 4.00 -10.24 5.01
CA VAL A 27 2.77 -10.61 5.72
C VAL A 27 1.61 -10.79 4.74
N ALA A 28 1.55 -9.95 3.71
CA ALA A 28 0.56 -10.04 2.65
C ALA A 28 1.03 -9.34 1.37
N GLN A 29 0.46 -9.75 0.24
CA GLN A 29 0.65 -9.11 -1.04
C GLN A 29 -0.69 -9.08 -1.78
N GLN A 30 -1.05 -7.94 -2.36
CA GLN A 30 -2.31 -7.78 -3.08
C GLN A 30 -2.11 -6.95 -4.35
N LYS A 31 -2.72 -7.37 -5.45
CA LYS A 31 -2.86 -6.53 -6.65
C LYS A 31 -4.02 -5.57 -6.43
N VAL A 32 -3.77 -4.27 -6.53
CA VAL A 32 -4.79 -3.24 -6.28
C VAL A 32 -5.20 -2.58 -7.58
N ASP A 33 -4.22 -2.21 -8.40
CA ASP A 33 -4.46 -1.56 -9.69
C ASP A 33 -3.40 -2.02 -10.72
N SER A 34 -3.72 -2.01 -12.01
CA SER A 34 -2.78 -2.44 -13.05
C SER A 34 -1.94 -1.31 -13.63
N SER A 35 -2.33 -0.05 -13.44
CA SER A 35 -1.55 1.12 -13.86
C SER A 35 -0.33 1.37 -12.96
N GLY A 36 -0.37 0.86 -11.73
CA GLY A 36 0.71 0.95 -10.78
C GLY A 36 0.65 2.15 -9.85
N PHE A 37 1.58 2.19 -8.90
CA PHE A 37 1.73 3.29 -7.95
C PHE A 37 3.01 4.08 -8.22
N LEU A 38 2.96 5.37 -7.90
CA LEU A 38 4.13 6.28 -7.96
C LEU A 38 4.21 7.17 -6.71
N THR A 39 3.08 7.42 -6.07
CA THR A 39 2.98 8.28 -4.89
C THR A 39 3.10 7.46 -3.60
N ASP A 40 3.57 8.12 -2.55
CA ASP A 40 3.56 7.54 -1.22
C ASP A 40 2.11 7.42 -0.70
N PRO A 41 1.75 6.31 -0.05
CA PRO A 41 0.46 6.22 0.61
C PRO A 41 0.38 7.19 1.79
N VAL A 42 -0.84 7.62 2.14
CA VAL A 42 -1.15 8.54 3.24
C VAL A 42 -2.11 7.87 4.21
N VAL A 43 -1.89 8.01 5.52
CA VAL A 43 -2.87 7.56 6.53
C VAL A 43 -3.70 8.75 6.97
N ALA A 44 -5.01 8.62 6.84
CA ALA A 44 -5.97 9.59 7.35
C ALA A 44 -7.18 8.84 7.91
N ASP A 45 -7.65 9.26 9.08
CA ASP A 45 -8.83 8.67 9.74
C ASP A 45 -8.78 7.14 9.85
N GLY A 46 -7.61 6.60 10.20
CA GLY A 46 -7.41 5.16 10.34
C GLY A 46 -7.47 4.37 9.03
N ARG A 47 -7.43 5.03 7.87
CA ARG A 47 -7.42 4.40 6.54
C ARG A 47 -6.12 4.71 5.82
N LEU A 48 -5.61 3.74 5.06
CA LEU A 48 -4.50 3.95 4.14
C LEU A 48 -5.06 4.36 2.77
N LEU A 49 -4.65 5.53 2.30
CA LEU A 49 -5.04 6.10 1.02
C LEU A 49 -3.87 6.01 0.05
N ILE A 50 -4.13 5.58 -1.19
CA ILE A 50 -3.11 5.51 -2.24
C ILE A 50 -3.73 5.82 -3.60
N GLN A 51 -3.02 6.61 -4.41
CA GLN A 51 -3.46 6.98 -5.76
C GLN A 51 -2.66 6.19 -6.81
N ALA A 52 -3.37 5.51 -7.70
CA ALA A 52 -2.80 4.82 -8.86
C ALA A 52 -2.42 5.82 -9.96
N LYS A 53 -1.57 5.41 -10.91
CA LYS A 53 -1.10 6.28 -12.00
C LYS A 53 -2.22 6.73 -12.95
N ASP A 54 -3.29 5.95 -13.06
CA ASP A 54 -4.49 6.32 -13.82
C ASP A 54 -5.38 7.37 -13.10
N GLY A 55 -5.01 7.76 -11.88
CA GLY A 55 -5.71 8.75 -11.06
C GLY A 55 -6.70 8.16 -10.06
N THR A 56 -6.97 6.85 -10.11
CA THR A 56 -7.89 6.16 -9.20
C THR A 56 -7.37 6.22 -7.76
N LEU A 57 -8.22 6.64 -6.83
CA LEU A 57 -7.91 6.72 -5.39
C LEU A 57 -8.51 5.52 -4.66
N TYR A 58 -7.67 4.76 -3.95
CA TYR A 58 -8.07 3.63 -3.13
C TYR A 58 -8.01 3.99 -1.65
N ALA A 59 -8.97 3.49 -0.89
CA ALA A 59 -8.93 3.46 0.56
C ALA A 59 -8.85 2.01 1.04
N ILE A 60 -7.77 1.67 1.73
CA ILE A 60 -7.49 0.33 2.21
C ILE A 60 -7.81 0.27 3.71
N THR A 61 -8.78 -0.57 4.04
CA THR A 61 -9.15 -0.93 5.41
C THR A 61 -8.69 -2.36 5.69
N ARG A 62 -8.36 -2.63 6.95
CA ARG A 62 -8.13 -4.00 7.43
C ARG A 62 -9.34 -4.48 8.20
#